data_AF-C2G018-F1
#
_entry.id   AF-C2G018-F1
#
_cell.length_a   1.000
_cell.length_b   1.000
_cell.length_c   1.000
_cell.angle_alpha   90.00
_cell.angle_beta   90.00
_cell.angle_gamma   90.00
#
_symmetry.space_group_name_H-M   'P 1'
#
loop_
_entity.id
_entity.type
_entity.pdbx_description
1 polymer ?
#
loop_
_entity_poly.entity_id
_entity_poly.type
_entity_poly.pdbx_seq_one_letter_code
_entity_poly.pdbx_strand_id
1 'polypeptide(L)'
;MYSEEKNPFEEAQTLEFLYLIGLGAAGICNGHPTTCNGANLAYRRDVFYEMDGFKGIDDLASGDDELLLHKVAEKYADKIGFCKSPAAIVYTDAKPNMASFISQRKRWASKSTRYKNKSVIVLGVSIWLFNLAMILSGLLAFLFPSTLGALIFAVILIKFAVELYFMRPLCEFANRTDLLKYLPILTVGHIIYLVYIGVAGNIGKYDWKGRIVK
;
A
#
# COMPACT_ATOMS: atom_id res chain seq x y z
N MET A 1 1.25 -10.02 -8.20
CA MET A 1 2.38 -9.24 -8.75
C MET A 1 1.96 -8.74 -10.11
N TYR A 2 2.46 -7.59 -10.56
CA TYR A 2 2.23 -7.23 -11.96
C TYR A 2 3.15 -8.05 -12.89
N SER A 3 2.66 -8.38 -14.07
CA SER A 3 3.39 -9.08 -15.13
C SER A 3 3.18 -8.38 -16.46
N GLU A 4 4.00 -8.75 -17.45
CA GLU A 4 3.92 -8.24 -18.84
C GLU A 4 4.05 -6.71 -18.92
N GLU A 5 4.87 -6.13 -18.05
CA GLU A 5 5.11 -4.68 -18.04
C GLU A 5 5.73 -4.22 -19.36
N LYS A 6 5.11 -3.21 -19.98
CA LYS A 6 5.49 -2.72 -21.33
C LYS A 6 6.39 -1.50 -21.31
N ASN A 7 6.48 -0.83 -20.16
CA ASN A 7 7.19 0.44 -20.04
C ASN A 7 7.69 0.65 -18.60
N PRO A 8 8.64 1.60 -18.40
CA PRO A 8 9.20 1.89 -17.08
C PRO A 8 8.17 2.31 -16.01
N PHE A 9 7.03 2.87 -16.43
CA PHE A 9 5.97 3.25 -15.49
C PHE A 9 5.24 2.03 -14.95
N GLU A 10 4.98 1.01 -15.77
CA GLU A 10 4.43 -0.27 -15.34
C GLU A 10 5.43 -1.05 -14.47
N GLU A 11 6.72 -1.05 -14.81
CA GLU A 11 7.76 -1.67 -13.98
C GLU A 11 7.86 -0.99 -12.58
N ALA A 12 7.76 0.34 -12.53
CA ALA A 12 7.73 1.08 -11.27
C ALA A 12 6.47 0.78 -10.45
N GLN A 13 5.32 0.56 -11.10
CA GLN A 13 4.10 0.09 -10.42
C GLN A 13 4.29 -1.29 -9.80
N THR A 14 5.04 -2.19 -10.43
CA THR A 14 5.35 -3.51 -9.86
C THR A 14 6.13 -3.38 -8.56
N LEU A 15 7.13 -2.51 -8.54
CA LEU A 15 7.90 -2.24 -7.32
C LEU A 15 7.04 -1.60 -6.23
N GLU A 16 6.20 -0.61 -6.57
CA GLU A 16 5.26 0.01 -5.62
C GLU A 16 4.25 -1.02 -5.09
N PHE A 17 3.77 -1.94 -5.93
CA PHE A 17 2.84 -2.97 -5.49
C PHE A 17 3.50 -3.98 -4.54
N LEU A 18 4.80 -4.27 -4.75
CA LEU A 18 5.58 -5.08 -3.81
C LEU A 18 5.72 -4.44 -2.43
N TYR A 19 5.74 -3.10 -2.31
CA TYR A 19 5.68 -2.44 -1.01
C TYR A 19 4.41 -2.81 -0.25
N LEU A 20 3.26 -2.78 -0.92
CA LEU A 20 1.96 -3.07 -0.30
C LEU A 20 1.86 -4.54 0.11
N ILE A 21 2.35 -5.46 -0.75
CA ILE A 21 2.45 -6.89 -0.41
C ILE A 21 3.37 -7.10 0.79
N GLY A 22 4.54 -6.45 0.80
CA GLY A 22 5.49 -6.51 1.90
C GLY A 22 4.94 -5.98 3.21
N LEU A 23 4.19 -4.87 3.17
CA LEU A 23 3.52 -4.30 4.34
C LEU A 23 2.46 -5.26 4.90
N GLY A 24 1.65 -5.88 4.05
CA GLY A 24 0.68 -6.90 4.45
C GLY A 24 1.35 -8.12 5.07
N ALA A 25 2.41 -8.63 4.43
CA ALA A 25 3.20 -9.75 4.94
C ALA A 25 3.83 -9.44 6.31
N ALA A 26 4.44 -8.26 6.46
CA ALA A 26 5.03 -7.83 7.71
C ALA A 26 3.97 -7.67 8.82
N GLY A 27 2.80 -7.09 8.51
CA GLY A 27 1.69 -6.98 9.45
C GLY A 27 1.21 -8.34 9.93
N ILE A 28 0.96 -9.26 9.01
CA ILE A 28 0.53 -10.63 9.32
C ILE A 28 1.57 -11.34 10.21
N CYS A 29 2.85 -11.32 9.83
CA CYS A 29 3.92 -11.97 10.59
C CYS A 29 4.14 -11.35 11.99
N ASN A 30 3.81 -10.07 12.16
CA ASN A 30 3.87 -9.39 13.46
C ASN A 30 2.59 -9.57 14.30
N GLY A 31 1.66 -10.45 13.89
CA GLY A 31 0.40 -10.67 14.61
C GLY A 31 -0.61 -9.52 14.48
N HIS A 32 -0.38 -8.59 13.55
CA HIS A 32 -1.25 -7.45 13.29
C HIS A 32 -1.65 -7.41 11.79
N PRO A 33 -2.51 -8.31 11.32
CA PRO A 33 -2.94 -8.33 9.92
C PRO A 33 -3.64 -7.02 9.53
N THR A 34 -3.02 -6.23 8.66
CA THR A 34 -3.50 -4.88 8.31
C THR A 34 -4.18 -4.83 6.94
N THR A 35 -3.61 -5.50 5.94
CA THR A 35 -4.08 -5.49 4.54
C THR A 35 -3.84 -6.87 3.91
N CYS A 36 -4.66 -7.19 2.92
CA CYS A 36 -4.50 -8.34 2.04
C CYS A 36 -5.00 -7.98 0.64
N ASN A 37 -4.73 -8.84 -0.33
CA ASN A 37 -5.24 -8.69 -1.69
C ASN A 37 -6.20 -9.83 -2.02
N GLY A 38 -7.47 -9.51 -2.29
CA GLY A 38 -8.50 -10.47 -2.66
C GLY A 38 -8.18 -11.30 -3.91
N ALA A 39 -7.29 -10.81 -4.80
CA ALA A 39 -6.81 -11.59 -5.94
C ALA A 39 -5.90 -12.76 -5.55
N ASN A 40 -5.37 -12.78 -4.32
CA ASN A 40 -4.52 -13.84 -3.80
C ASN A 40 -4.83 -14.10 -2.31
N LEU A 41 -6.10 -14.41 -2.03
CA LEU A 41 -6.61 -14.68 -0.69
C LEU A 41 -7.31 -16.03 -0.66
N ALA A 42 -7.00 -16.84 0.35
CA ALA A 42 -7.68 -18.10 0.63
C ALA A 42 -8.08 -18.16 2.10
N TYR A 43 -9.28 -18.65 2.36
CA TYR A 43 -9.81 -18.86 3.71
C TYR A 43 -10.71 -20.09 3.73
N ARG A 44 -10.86 -20.71 4.90
CA ARG A 44 -11.75 -21.86 5.03
C ARG A 44 -13.21 -21.40 4.98
N ARG A 45 -14.04 -22.21 4.34
CA ARG A 45 -15.48 -21.94 4.18
C ARG A 45 -16.22 -21.84 5.52
N ASP A 46 -15.86 -22.68 6.49
CA ASP A 46 -16.47 -22.66 7.82
C ASP A 46 -16.13 -21.36 8.57
N VAL A 47 -14.88 -20.90 8.53
CA VAL A 47 -14.48 -19.60 9.09
C VAL A 47 -15.26 -18.45 8.43
N PHE A 48 -15.48 -18.50 7.12
CA PHE A 48 -16.28 -17.48 6.43
C PHE A 48 -17.72 -17.42 6.97
N TYR A 49 -18.39 -18.57 7.13
CA TYR A 49 -19.74 -18.60 7.69
C TYR A 49 -19.77 -18.22 9.17
N GLU A 50 -18.76 -18.60 9.94
CA GLU A 50 -18.62 -18.22 11.35
C GLU A 50 -18.52 -16.70 11.52
N MET A 51 -17.90 -16.00 10.57
CA MET A 51 -17.82 -14.55 10.53
C MET A 51 -19.07 -13.88 9.93
N ASP A 52 -20.17 -14.60 9.71
CA ASP A 52 -21.36 -14.12 8.96
C ASP A 52 -21.03 -13.59 7.55
N GLY A 53 -19.96 -14.11 6.94
CA GLY A 53 -19.46 -13.66 5.66
C GLY A 53 -19.21 -12.16 5.60
N PHE A 54 -19.73 -11.52 4.55
CA PHE A 54 -19.59 -10.07 4.32
C PHE A 54 -20.65 -9.23 5.04
N LYS A 55 -21.51 -9.82 5.87
CA LYS A 55 -22.52 -9.06 6.60
C LYS A 55 -21.87 -7.99 7.48
N GLY A 56 -22.36 -6.76 7.36
CA GLY A 56 -21.87 -5.59 8.11
C GLY A 56 -20.63 -4.93 7.50
N ILE A 57 -20.19 -5.40 6.33
CA ILE A 57 -19.12 -4.82 5.49
C ILE A 57 -19.52 -4.80 3.99
N ASP A 58 -20.79 -5.11 3.71
CA ASP A 58 -21.43 -5.25 2.39
C ASP A 58 -21.97 -3.92 1.83
N ASP A 59 -21.96 -2.86 2.65
CA ASP A 59 -22.29 -1.48 2.23
C ASP A 59 -21.21 -0.85 1.34
N LEU A 60 -20.02 -1.44 1.31
CA LEU A 60 -18.89 -0.99 0.51
C LEU A 60 -18.83 -1.71 -0.84
N ALA A 61 -18.79 -0.93 -1.92
CA ALA A 61 -18.65 -1.45 -3.28
C ALA A 61 -17.26 -2.10 -3.56
N SER A 62 -16.30 -1.99 -2.64
CA SER A 62 -14.94 -2.54 -2.75
C SER A 62 -14.22 -2.56 -1.40
N GLY A 63 -13.39 -3.57 -1.12
CA GLY A 63 -12.60 -3.67 0.14
C GLY A 63 -13.14 -4.70 1.13
N ASP A 64 -14.05 -5.53 0.67
CA ASP A 64 -14.60 -6.70 1.32
C ASP A 64 -13.53 -7.70 1.78
N ASP A 65 -12.44 -7.83 1.02
CA ASP A 65 -11.28 -8.66 1.34
C ASP A 65 -10.56 -8.20 2.62
N GLU A 66 -10.13 -6.94 2.69
CA GLU A 66 -9.43 -6.39 3.85
C GLU A 66 -10.33 -6.31 5.09
N LEU A 67 -11.60 -6.00 4.90
CA LEU A 67 -12.55 -5.94 6.01
C LEU A 67 -12.87 -7.34 6.55
N LEU A 68 -12.97 -8.34 5.68
CA LEU A 68 -13.07 -9.74 6.11
C LEU A 68 -11.80 -10.17 6.86
N LEU A 69 -10.62 -9.78 6.39
CA LEU A 69 -9.35 -10.01 7.11
C LEU A 69 -9.40 -9.42 8.51
N HIS A 70 -9.89 -8.19 8.68
CA HIS A 70 -10.01 -7.56 10.00
C HIS A 70 -10.99 -8.33 10.90
N LYS A 71 -12.15 -8.75 10.38
CA LYS A 71 -13.11 -9.59 11.14
C LYS A 71 -12.48 -10.90 11.61
N VAL A 72 -11.75 -11.59 10.74
CA VAL A 72 -11.05 -12.83 11.11
C VAL A 72 -9.92 -12.54 12.11
N ALA A 73 -9.19 -11.44 11.95
CA ALA A 73 -8.11 -11.05 12.86
C ALA A 73 -8.60 -10.73 14.27
N GLU A 74 -9.83 -10.23 14.44
CA GLU A 74 -10.43 -10.01 15.77
C GLU A 74 -10.52 -11.31 16.60
N LYS A 75 -10.65 -12.47 15.94
CA LYS A 75 -10.81 -13.78 16.62
C LYS A 75 -9.61 -14.72 16.46
N TYR A 76 -8.93 -14.67 15.33
CA TYR A 76 -7.93 -15.65 14.90
C TYR A 76 -6.68 -14.99 14.29
N ALA A 77 -6.22 -13.85 14.84
CA ALA A 77 -5.03 -13.15 14.37
C ALA A 77 -3.80 -14.07 14.23
N ASP A 78 -3.60 -14.99 15.17
CA ASP A 78 -2.48 -15.94 15.20
C ASP A 78 -2.58 -17.05 14.15
N LYS A 79 -3.75 -17.24 13.53
CA LYS A 79 -3.99 -18.24 12.48
C LYS A 79 -3.90 -17.67 11.07
N ILE A 80 -3.80 -16.35 10.94
CA ILE A 80 -3.62 -15.70 9.64
C ILE A 80 -2.14 -15.80 9.27
N GLY A 81 -1.86 -16.34 8.09
CA GLY A 81 -0.49 -16.55 7.59
C GLY A 81 -0.28 -15.96 6.21
N PHE A 82 0.92 -15.43 5.97
CA PHE A 82 1.36 -15.06 4.62
C PHE A 82 2.04 -16.25 3.95
N CYS A 83 1.52 -16.69 2.80
CA CYS A 83 2.12 -17.79 2.05
C CYS A 83 3.37 -17.31 1.29
N LYS A 84 4.54 -17.38 1.94
CA LYS A 84 5.84 -17.03 1.32
C LYS A 84 6.35 -18.16 0.41
N SER A 85 5.60 -18.47 -0.64
CA SER A 85 5.99 -19.41 -1.69
C SER A 85 5.94 -18.73 -3.06
N PRO A 86 7.01 -18.77 -3.87
CA PRO A 86 6.98 -18.24 -5.24
C PRO A 86 5.88 -18.88 -6.10
N ALA A 87 5.55 -20.15 -5.85
CA ALA A 87 4.47 -20.86 -6.54
C ALA A 87 3.06 -20.34 -6.19
N ALA A 88 2.92 -19.59 -5.10
CA ALA A 88 1.66 -18.97 -4.68
C ALA A 88 1.49 -17.53 -5.20
N ILE A 89 2.40 -17.05 -6.06
CA ILE A 89 2.31 -15.71 -6.64
C ILE A 89 1.26 -15.72 -7.75
N VAL A 90 0.21 -14.90 -7.58
CA VAL A 90 -0.77 -14.60 -8.64
C VAL A 90 -0.31 -13.38 -9.43
N TYR A 91 -0.36 -13.46 -10.76
CA TYR A 91 0.02 -12.40 -11.69
C TYR A 91 -1.20 -11.65 -12.23
N THR A 92 -1.05 -10.34 -12.45
CA THR A 92 -2.12 -9.44 -12.92
C THR A 92 -1.51 -8.33 -13.76
N ASP A 93 -2.30 -7.60 -14.56
CA ASP A 93 -1.76 -6.51 -15.36
C ASP A 93 -1.60 -5.21 -14.56
N ALA A 94 -0.52 -4.47 -14.83
CA ALA A 94 -0.32 -3.12 -14.36
C ALA A 94 -1.33 -2.15 -15.01
N LYS A 95 -1.51 -0.94 -14.44
CA LYS A 95 -2.38 0.06 -15.06
C LYS A 95 -1.66 0.74 -16.21
N PRO A 96 -2.32 0.90 -17.38
CA PRO A 96 -1.65 1.34 -18.60
C PRO A 96 -1.27 2.84 -18.60
N ASN A 97 -1.84 3.63 -17.69
CA ASN A 97 -1.58 5.06 -17.62
C ASN A 97 -1.74 5.62 -16.19
N MET A 98 -1.13 6.78 -15.98
CA MET A 98 -1.12 7.49 -14.70
C MET A 98 -2.53 7.77 -14.17
N ALA A 99 -3.47 8.17 -15.03
CA ALA A 99 -4.84 8.46 -14.61
C ALA A 99 -5.54 7.22 -14.02
N SER A 100 -5.38 6.07 -14.68
CA SER A 100 -5.92 4.79 -14.22
C SER A 100 -5.26 4.31 -12.93
N PHE A 101 -3.94 4.51 -12.80
CA PHE A 101 -3.19 4.21 -11.59
C PHE A 101 -3.65 5.06 -10.41
N ILE A 102 -3.70 6.39 -10.58
CA ILE A 102 -4.16 7.32 -9.54
C ILE A 102 -5.60 7.02 -9.14
N SER A 103 -6.50 6.76 -10.10
CA SER A 103 -7.89 6.37 -9.80
C SER A 103 -7.97 5.10 -8.94
N GLN A 104 -7.16 4.09 -9.27
CA GLN A 104 -7.08 2.86 -8.46
C GLN A 104 -6.59 3.15 -7.04
N ARG A 105 -5.53 3.95 -6.89
CA ARG A 105 -4.91 4.24 -5.58
C ARG A 105 -5.79 5.15 -4.72
N LYS A 106 -6.50 6.12 -5.32
CA LYS A 106 -7.56 6.89 -4.65
C LYS A 106 -8.65 5.98 -4.09
N ARG A 107 -9.11 5.00 -4.87
CA ARG A 107 -10.10 4.01 -4.40
C ARG A 107 -9.57 3.15 -3.26
N TRP A 108 -8.29 2.77 -3.28
CA TRP A 108 -7.71 2.01 -2.16
C TRP A 108 -7.62 2.86 -0.90
N ALA A 109 -7.19 4.11 -1.03
CA ALA A 109 -7.13 5.04 0.10
C ALA A 109 -8.53 5.39 0.66
N SER A 110 -9.56 5.52 -0.16
CA SER A 110 -10.91 5.83 0.35
C SER A 110 -11.48 4.73 1.25
N LYS A 111 -11.03 3.48 1.10
CA LYS A 111 -11.46 2.35 1.95
C LYS A 111 -11.00 2.48 3.40
N SER A 112 -9.83 3.08 3.63
CA SER A 112 -9.26 3.15 4.98
C SER A 112 -10.10 4.00 5.95
N THR A 113 -11.01 4.83 5.44
CA THR A 113 -11.98 5.59 6.25
C THR A 113 -12.94 4.71 7.05
N ARG A 114 -13.12 3.44 6.65
CA ARG A 114 -14.04 2.48 7.29
C ARG A 114 -13.33 1.42 8.12
N TYR A 115 -12.01 1.48 8.22
CA TYR A 115 -11.26 0.57 9.09
C TYR A 115 -11.67 0.79 10.55
N LYS A 116 -12.04 -0.28 11.24
CA LYS A 116 -12.33 -0.24 12.69
C LYS A 116 -11.05 -0.26 13.52
N ASN A 117 -9.98 -0.85 12.99
CA ASN A 117 -8.72 -0.98 13.68
C ASN A 117 -7.97 0.36 13.74
N LYS A 118 -7.98 0.98 14.92
CA LYS A 118 -7.32 2.28 15.18
C LYS A 118 -5.81 2.23 14.90
N SER A 119 -5.15 1.10 15.11
CA SER A 119 -3.70 0.97 14.87
C SER A 119 -3.35 1.12 13.39
N VAL A 120 -4.19 0.59 12.49
CA VAL A 120 -4.01 0.74 11.03
C VAL A 120 -4.21 2.19 10.61
N ILE A 121 -5.21 2.87 11.19
CA ILE A 121 -5.46 4.31 10.95
C ILE A 121 -4.25 5.14 11.41
N VAL A 122 -3.77 4.90 12.64
CA VAL A 122 -2.61 5.62 13.20
C VAL A 122 -1.36 5.41 12.33
N LEU A 123 -1.12 4.19 11.87
CA LEU A 123 -0.01 3.89 10.95
C LEU A 123 -0.14 4.68 9.64
N GLY A 124 -1.32 4.66 9.01
CA GLY A 124 -1.58 5.40 7.77
C GLY A 124 -1.43 6.91 7.93
N VAL A 125 -1.97 7.48 9.01
CA VAL A 125 -1.83 8.92 9.35
C VAL A 125 -0.36 9.27 9.62
N SER A 126 0.38 8.41 10.32
CA SER A 126 1.80 8.64 10.60
C SER A 126 2.64 8.67 9.32
N ILE A 127 2.39 7.75 8.39
CA ILE A 127 3.03 7.73 7.07
C ILE A 127 2.68 9.01 6.30
N TRP A 128 1.41 9.43 6.31
CA TRP A 128 0.97 10.65 5.62
C TRP A 128 1.62 11.92 6.21
N LEU A 129 1.61 12.06 7.55
CA LEU A 129 2.23 13.19 8.25
C LEU A 129 3.73 13.25 8.02
N PHE A 130 4.43 12.11 8.01
CA PHE A 130 5.85 12.06 7.69
C PHE A 130 6.13 12.60 6.29
N ASN A 131 5.38 12.15 5.28
CA ASN A 131 5.58 12.64 3.91
C ASN A 131 5.17 14.12 3.75
N LEU A 132 4.12 14.58 4.44
CA LEU A 132 3.76 15.99 4.47
C LEU A 132 4.86 16.85 5.11
N ALA A 133 5.42 16.41 6.23
CA ALA A 133 6.53 17.08 6.89
C ALA A 133 7.77 17.17 5.99
N MET A 134 8.04 16.14 5.18
CA MET A 134 9.11 16.17 4.17
C MET A 134 8.87 17.24 3.09
N ILE A 135 7.64 17.36 2.58
CA ILE A 135 7.29 18.42 1.60
C ILE A 135 7.49 19.80 2.23
N LEU A 136 6.90 20.04 3.41
CA LEU A 136 6.97 21.33 4.08
C LEU A 136 8.42 21.71 4.43
N SER A 137 9.22 20.75 4.90
CA SER A 137 10.64 20.96 5.16
C SER A 137 11.39 21.30 3.88
N GLY A 138 11.08 20.62 2.77
CA GLY A 138 11.64 20.91 1.44
C GLY A 138 11.35 22.34 0.99
N LEU A 139 10.11 22.81 1.18
CA LEU A 139 9.73 24.19 0.88
C LEU A 139 10.48 25.20 1.76
N LEU A 140 10.63 24.92 3.05
CA LEU A 140 11.37 25.77 3.98
C LEU A 140 12.88 25.80 3.69
N ALA A 141 13.45 24.73 3.13
CA ALA A 141 14.85 24.69 2.76
C ALA A 141 15.22 25.65 1.62
N PHE A 142 14.27 26.08 0.80
CA PHE A 142 14.51 27.17 -0.16
C PHE A 142 14.75 28.52 0.54
N LEU A 143 14.17 28.72 1.73
CA LEU A 143 14.35 29.93 2.54
C LEU A 143 15.60 29.84 3.44
N PHE A 144 15.94 28.64 3.91
CA PHE A 144 17.07 28.39 4.83
C PHE A 144 18.00 27.26 4.33
N PRO A 145 18.66 27.42 3.16
CA PRO A 145 19.34 26.33 2.47
C PRO A 145 20.55 25.77 3.24
N SER A 146 21.31 26.62 3.93
CA SER A 146 22.53 26.22 4.66
C SER A 146 22.24 25.27 5.83
N THR A 147 21.06 25.38 6.45
CA THR A 147 20.71 24.64 7.67
C THR A 147 19.78 23.46 7.36
N LEU A 148 18.77 23.67 6.52
CA LEU A 148 17.76 22.64 6.24
C LEU A 148 18.12 21.75 5.03
N GLY A 149 18.93 22.24 4.08
CA GLY A 149 19.29 21.47 2.89
C GLY A 149 20.03 20.18 3.22
N ALA A 150 21.07 20.27 4.06
CA ALA A 150 21.85 19.11 4.50
C ALA A 150 21.01 18.10 5.31
N LEU A 151 20.13 18.61 6.19
CA LEU A 151 19.25 17.77 7.00
C LEU A 151 18.27 16.97 6.12
N ILE A 152 17.60 17.62 5.17
CA ILE A 152 16.63 16.95 4.28
C ILE A 152 17.32 15.93 3.40
N PHE A 153 18.49 16.28 2.85
CA PHE A 153 19.29 15.34 2.09
C PHE A 153 19.64 14.09 2.91
N ALA A 154 20.07 14.28 4.16
CA ALA A 154 20.34 13.17 5.07
C ALA A 154 19.09 12.32 5.36
N VAL A 155 17.92 12.94 5.57
CA VAL A 155 16.66 12.21 5.78
C VAL A 155 16.25 11.42 4.55
N ILE A 156 16.40 11.98 3.33
CA ILE A 156 16.13 11.25 2.07
C ILE A 156 17.07 10.05 1.93
N LEU A 157 18.36 10.20 2.25
CA LEU A 157 19.32 9.11 2.21
C LEU A 157 18.97 8.00 3.22
N ILE A 158 18.62 8.36 4.46
CA ILE A 158 18.20 7.38 5.47
C ILE A 158 16.93 6.67 5.02
N LYS A 159 15.94 7.42 4.52
CA LYS A 159 14.70 6.86 3.97
C LYS A 159 15.00 5.85 2.85
N PHE A 160 15.84 6.24 1.89
CA PHE A 160 16.26 5.36 0.80
C PHE A 160 16.95 4.09 1.32
N ALA A 161 17.86 4.20 2.29
CA ALA A 161 18.56 3.05 2.86
C ALA A 161 17.59 2.08 3.56
N VAL A 162 16.64 2.60 4.34
CA VAL A 162 15.60 1.80 5.01
C VAL A 162 14.69 1.12 3.99
N GLU A 163 14.26 1.85 2.96
CA GLU A 163 13.45 1.31 1.86
C GLU A 163 14.18 0.24 1.08
N LEU A 164 15.47 0.42 0.80
CA LEU A 164 16.30 -0.58 0.12
C LEU A 164 16.44 -1.84 0.96
N TYR A 165 16.71 -1.69 2.26
CA TYR A 165 16.78 -2.80 3.21
C TYR A 165 15.45 -3.58 3.25
N PHE A 166 14.32 -2.88 3.25
CA PHE A 166 12.99 -3.49 3.26
C PHE A 166 12.64 -4.16 1.92
N MET A 167 12.93 -3.50 0.80
CA MET A 167 12.50 -3.94 -0.53
C MET A 167 13.37 -5.04 -1.13
N ARG A 168 14.65 -5.10 -0.78
CA ARG A 168 15.56 -6.11 -1.31
C ARG A 168 15.06 -7.56 -1.11
N PRO A 169 14.71 -8.02 0.11
CA PRO A 169 14.21 -9.39 0.30
C PRO A 169 12.87 -9.64 -0.39
N LEU A 170 12.03 -8.61 -0.57
CA LEU A 170 10.76 -8.71 -1.30
C LEU A 170 11.01 -8.90 -2.80
N CYS A 171 11.95 -8.16 -3.37
CA CYS A 171 12.34 -8.29 -4.77
C CYS A 171 13.06 -9.62 -5.04
N GLU A 172 13.89 -10.09 -4.11
CA GLU A 172 14.53 -11.42 -4.18
C GLU A 172 13.48 -12.54 -4.12
N PHE A 173 12.49 -12.45 -3.22
CA PHE A 173 11.36 -13.39 -3.17
C PHE A 173 10.54 -13.39 -4.47
N ALA A 174 10.35 -12.21 -5.05
CA ALA A 174 9.66 -12.01 -6.31
C ALA A 174 10.46 -12.45 -7.54
N ASN A 175 11.76 -12.73 -7.41
CA ASN A 175 12.71 -12.85 -8.51
C ASN A 175 12.70 -11.64 -9.46
N ARG A 176 12.61 -10.42 -8.89
CA ARG A 176 12.49 -9.13 -9.60
C ARG A 176 13.42 -8.06 -9.02
N THR A 177 14.66 -8.43 -8.73
CA THR A 177 15.68 -7.50 -8.20
C THR A 177 16.08 -6.40 -9.19
N ASP A 178 15.83 -6.62 -10.49
CA ASP A 178 15.97 -5.64 -11.56
C ASP A 178 15.14 -4.37 -11.31
N LEU A 179 14.00 -4.50 -10.63
CA LEU A 179 13.10 -3.38 -10.35
C LEU A 179 13.69 -2.39 -9.34
N LEU A 180 14.65 -2.78 -8.50
CA LEU A 180 15.27 -1.90 -7.49
C LEU A 180 15.90 -0.64 -8.11
N LYS A 181 16.19 -0.64 -9.42
CA LYS A 181 16.61 0.56 -10.17
C LYS A 181 15.61 1.72 -10.08
N TYR A 182 14.32 1.44 -9.88
CA TYR A 182 13.28 2.46 -9.72
C TYR A 182 13.15 3.00 -8.29
N LEU A 183 13.81 2.35 -7.33
CA LEU A 183 13.71 2.71 -5.93
C LEU A 183 14.06 4.19 -5.66
N PRO A 184 15.15 4.78 -6.19
CA PRO A 184 15.47 6.18 -5.93
C PRO A 184 14.35 7.15 -6.38
N ILE A 185 13.76 6.88 -7.55
CA ILE A 185 12.67 7.71 -8.09
C ILE A 185 11.40 7.52 -7.26
N LEU A 186 11.08 6.29 -6.86
CA LEU A 186 9.93 6.02 -5.98
C LEU A 186 10.11 6.59 -4.58
N THR A 187 11.31 6.58 -4.00
CA THR A 187 11.59 7.18 -2.69
C THR A 187 11.18 8.65 -2.66
N VAL A 188 11.54 9.41 -3.70
CA VAL A 188 11.17 10.83 -3.84
C VAL A 188 9.71 10.97 -4.27
N GLY A 189 9.28 10.16 -5.25
CA GLY A 189 7.91 10.19 -5.78
C GLY A 189 6.86 9.93 -4.71
N HIS A 190 7.10 8.96 -3.81
CA HIS A 190 6.21 8.61 -2.70
C HIS A 190 5.96 9.78 -1.74
N ILE A 191 6.94 10.67 -1.54
CA ILE A 191 6.77 11.85 -0.69
C ILE A 191 5.61 12.71 -1.20
N ILE A 192 5.56 12.94 -2.51
CA ILE A 192 4.51 13.76 -3.14
C ILE A 192 3.22 12.96 -3.31
N TYR A 193 3.36 11.75 -3.87
CA TYR A 193 2.25 10.88 -4.23
C TYR A 193 1.41 10.44 -3.03
N LEU A 194 2.03 10.05 -1.91
CA LEU A 194 1.28 9.60 -0.72
C LEU A 194 0.51 10.74 -0.06
N VAL A 195 1.06 11.95 -0.07
CA VAL A 195 0.34 13.14 0.42
C VAL A 195 -0.87 13.42 -0.47
N TYR A 196 -0.67 13.43 -1.79
CA TYR A 196 -1.76 13.63 -2.76
C TYR A 196 -2.86 12.58 -2.62
N ILE A 197 -2.51 11.28 -2.57
CA ILE A 197 -3.50 10.19 -2.43
C ILE A 197 -4.20 10.24 -1.07
N GLY A 198 -3.50 10.57 0.01
CA GLY A 198 -4.12 10.72 1.33
C GLY A 198 -5.20 11.81 1.36
N VAL A 199 -4.97 12.93 0.67
CA VAL A 199 -5.99 13.99 0.54
C VAL A 199 -7.08 13.54 -0.43
N ALA A 200 -6.71 13.08 -1.62
CA ALA A 200 -7.64 12.78 -2.71
C ALA A 200 -8.50 11.52 -2.46
N GLY A 201 -8.04 10.59 -1.62
CA GLY A 201 -8.79 9.41 -1.19
C GLY A 201 -9.84 9.73 -0.12
N ASN A 202 -9.61 10.76 0.70
CA ASN A 202 -10.57 11.25 1.67
C ASN A 202 -11.53 12.31 1.08
N ILE A 203 -11.12 12.96 -0.02
CA ILE A 203 -11.89 13.99 -0.71
C ILE A 203 -12.26 13.49 -2.11
N GLY A 204 -13.47 12.92 -2.23
CA GLY A 204 -14.12 12.77 -3.53
C GLY A 204 -14.92 11.49 -3.72
N LYS A 205 -15.82 11.55 -4.69
CA LYS A 205 -16.53 10.39 -5.24
C LYS A 205 -15.57 9.63 -6.16
N TYR A 206 -15.57 8.31 -6.12
CA TYR A 206 -14.79 7.51 -7.06
C TYR A 206 -15.71 6.76 -8.04
N ASP A 207 -15.25 6.60 -9.28
CA ASP A 207 -15.94 5.76 -10.26
C ASP A 207 -15.50 4.30 -10.10
N TRP A 208 -16.47 3.41 -9.94
CA TRP A 208 -16.25 1.98 -9.93
C TRP A 208 -17.17 1.29 -10.94
N LYS A 209 -16.58 0.80 -12.02
CA LYS A 209 -17.29 0.06 -13.08
C LYS A 209 -18.53 0.81 -13.60
N GLY A 210 -18.43 2.14 -13.75
CA GLY A 210 -19.53 3.00 -14.22
C GLY A 210 -20.51 3.43 -13.13
N ARG A 211 -20.20 3.20 -11.85
CA ARG A 211 -20.99 3.68 -10.71
C ARG A 211 -20.19 4.73 -9.95
N ILE A 212 -20.80 5.90 -9.71
CA ILE A 212 -20.23 6.93 -8.84
C ILE A 212 -20.52 6.55 -7.40
N VAL A 213 -19.49 6.15 -6.66
CA VAL A 213 -19.58 5.82 -5.23
C VAL A 213 -19.19 7.06 -4.43
N LYS A 214 -20.05 7.43 -3.47
CA LYS A 214 -19.85 8.56 -2.54
C LYS A 214 -19.03 8.15 -1.34
#